data_AF-X5Y2D4-F1
#
_entry.id   AF-X5Y2D4-F1
#
_cell.length_a   1.000
_cell.length_b   1.000
_cell.length_c   1.000
_cell.angle_alpha   90.00
_cell.angle_beta   90.00
_cell.angle_gamma   90.00
#
_symmetry.space_group_name_H-M   'P 1'
#
loop_
_entity.id
_entity.type
_entity.pdbx_description
1 polymer ?
#
loop_
_entity_poly.entity_id
_entity_poly.type
_entity_poly.pdbx_seq_one_letter_code
_entity_poly.pdbx_strand_id
1 'polypeptide(L)'
;MKDHVRAHEAARRLIAIPGIGVLNATALTAAIGDGSAFGRGRDLAAWLGLVPRQVSTGGRPKLLGITKRGNKYLRTQFIHGARAAITGQERDAARPMAAVF
;
A
#
# COMPACT_ATOMS: atom_id res chain seq x y z
N MET A 1 13.64 11.49 -8.20
CA MET A 1 12.80 10.57 -7.37
C MET A 1 13.37 10.40 -5.97
N LYS A 2 14.65 10.01 -5.84
CA LYS A 2 15.33 9.91 -4.54
C LYS A 2 15.38 11.26 -3.80
N ASP A 3 15.44 12.35 -4.54
CA ASP A 3 15.49 13.72 -3.99
C ASP A 3 14.19 14.11 -3.29
N HIS A 4 13.04 13.68 -3.83
CA HIS A 4 11.73 13.88 -3.21
C HIS A 4 11.63 13.18 -1.85
N VAL A 5 12.10 11.93 -1.76
CA VAL A 5 12.13 11.19 -0.50
C VAL A 5 13.05 11.84 0.52
N ARG A 6 14.19 12.38 0.10
CA ARG A 6 15.13 13.06 1.02
C ARG A 6 14.54 14.36 1.57
N ALA A 7 13.80 15.10 0.76
CA ALA A 7 13.18 16.36 1.13
C ALA A 7 11.90 16.21 1.97
N HIS A 8 11.16 15.10 1.81
CA HIS A 8 9.88 14.89 2.49
C HIS A 8 9.98 13.85 3.61
N GLU A 9 9.84 14.30 4.85
CA GLU A 9 9.86 13.43 6.03
C GLU A 9 8.79 12.33 5.97
N ALA A 10 7.57 12.66 5.51
CA ALA A 10 6.49 11.69 5.33
C ALA A 10 6.89 10.55 4.37
N ALA A 11 7.60 10.87 3.28
CA ALA A 11 8.08 9.85 2.34
C ALA A 11 9.16 8.95 2.95
N ARG A 12 10.01 9.47 3.86
CA ARG A 12 11.00 8.67 4.60
C ARG A 12 10.32 7.72 5.58
N ARG A 13 9.32 8.20 6.31
CA ARG A 13 8.53 7.38 7.23
C ARG A 13 7.79 6.25 6.49
N LEU A 14 7.24 6.54 5.31
CA LEU A 14 6.58 5.55 4.48
C LEU A 14 7.52 4.42 4.03
N ILE A 15 8.78 4.72 3.71
CA ILE A 15 9.75 3.69 3.27
C ILE A 15 10.12 2.71 4.38
N ALA A 16 9.94 3.07 5.65
CA ALA A 16 10.15 2.14 6.75
C ALA A 16 9.10 1.01 6.79
N ILE A 17 7.99 1.15 6.06
CA ILE A 17 6.94 0.14 5.99
C ILE A 17 7.36 -0.95 4.99
N PRO A 18 7.37 -2.24 5.40
CA PRO A 18 7.67 -3.34 4.49
C PRO A 18 6.77 -3.30 3.23
N GLY A 19 7.40 -3.37 2.06
CA GLY A 19 6.69 -3.28 0.77
C GLY A 19 6.48 -1.86 0.23
N ILE A 20 6.86 -0.83 0.97
CA ILE A 20 6.82 0.55 0.49
C ILE A 20 8.22 0.99 0.08
N GLY A 21 8.46 1.02 -1.24
CA GLY A 21 9.69 1.56 -1.81
C GLY A 21 9.61 3.05 -2.15
N VAL A 22 10.72 3.64 -2.62
CA VAL A 22 10.81 5.03 -3.08
C VAL A 22 9.71 5.40 -4.08
N LEU A 23 9.38 4.47 -5.00
CA LEU A 23 8.32 4.65 -6.00
C LEU A 23 6.94 4.80 -5.35
N ASN A 24 6.58 3.86 -4.47
CA ASN A 24 5.31 3.85 -3.73
C ASN A 24 5.20 5.07 -2.81
N ALA A 25 6.25 5.39 -2.07
CA ALA A 25 6.28 6.51 -1.13
C ALA A 25 6.13 7.86 -1.84
N THR A 26 6.84 8.04 -2.96
CA THR A 26 6.74 9.27 -3.77
C THR A 26 5.36 9.39 -4.39
N ALA A 27 4.84 8.31 -4.99
CA ALA A 27 3.53 8.32 -5.62
C ALA A 27 2.40 8.57 -4.61
N LEU A 28 2.50 8.00 -3.40
CA LEU A 28 1.51 8.19 -2.35
C LEU A 28 1.53 9.64 -1.85
N THR A 29 2.69 10.14 -1.43
CA THR A 29 2.83 11.53 -0.91
C THR A 29 2.43 12.58 -1.95
N ALA A 30 2.78 12.38 -3.22
CA ALA A 30 2.33 13.27 -4.29
C ALA A 30 0.81 13.22 -4.51
N ALA A 31 0.17 12.07 -4.26
CA ALA A 31 -1.26 11.89 -4.52
C ALA A 31 -2.16 12.31 -3.35
N ILE A 32 -1.69 12.19 -2.10
CA ILE A 32 -2.50 12.43 -0.90
C ILE A 32 -2.00 13.56 -0.01
N GLY A 33 -0.80 14.11 -0.27
CA GLY A 33 -0.18 15.11 0.58
C GLY A 33 0.08 14.58 2.00
N ASP A 34 -0.49 15.27 2.99
CA ASP A 34 -0.40 14.92 4.42
C ASP A 34 -1.44 13.88 4.87
N GLY A 35 -2.36 13.48 3.98
CA GLY A 35 -3.41 12.50 4.28
C GLY A 35 -4.56 13.02 5.13
N SER A 36 -4.61 14.33 5.43
CA SER A 36 -5.69 14.96 6.21
C SER A 36 -7.08 14.81 5.59
N ALA A 37 -7.15 14.52 4.29
CA ALA A 37 -8.39 14.22 3.57
C ALA A 37 -9.08 12.91 4.01
N PHE A 38 -8.42 12.05 4.80
CA PHE A 38 -8.95 10.75 5.22
C PHE A 38 -9.13 10.70 6.75
N GLY A 39 -10.36 10.43 7.20
CA GLY A 39 -10.66 10.30 8.63
C GLY A 39 -10.14 8.98 9.22
N ARG A 40 -10.04 7.92 8.41
CA ARG A 40 -9.55 6.60 8.82
C ARG A 40 -8.70 5.97 7.73
N GLY A 41 -7.75 5.10 8.12
CA GLY A 41 -6.92 4.36 7.15
C GLY A 41 -7.73 3.49 6.18
N ARG A 42 -8.93 3.03 6.59
CA ARG A 42 -9.84 2.28 5.70
C ARG A 42 -10.41 3.14 4.56
N ASP A 43 -10.51 4.45 4.76
CA ASP A 43 -11.00 5.38 3.75
C ASP A 43 -9.94 5.57 2.65
N LEU A 44 -8.67 5.63 3.05
CA LEU A 44 -7.54 5.58 2.11
C LEU A 44 -7.52 4.25 1.33
N ALA A 45 -7.72 3.10 2.00
CA ALA A 45 -7.79 1.81 1.32
C ALA A 45 -8.94 1.74 0.31
N ALA A 46 -10.10 2.33 0.63
CA ALA A 46 -11.23 2.44 -0.29
C ALA A 46 -10.92 3.36 -1.47
N TRP A 47 -10.29 4.50 -1.23
CA TRP A 47 -9.88 5.46 -2.25
C TRP A 47 -8.83 4.89 -3.22
N LEU A 48 -7.88 4.11 -2.69
CA LEU A 48 -6.90 3.34 -3.47
C LEU A 48 -7.56 2.18 -4.24
N GLY A 49 -8.80 1.82 -3.92
CA GLY A 49 -9.50 0.72 -4.56
C GLY A 49 -9.00 -0.66 -4.14
N LEU A 50 -8.50 -0.79 -2.90
CA LEU A 50 -8.02 -2.06 -2.32
C LEU A 50 -9.13 -2.85 -1.63
N VAL A 51 -10.30 -2.24 -1.44
CA VAL A 51 -11.46 -2.86 -0.80
C VAL A 51 -12.26 -3.75 -1.77
N PRO A 52 -12.95 -4.80 -1.29
CA PRO A 52 -13.85 -5.60 -2.12
C PRO A 52 -15.00 -4.74 -2.65
N ARG A 53 -15.48 -5.06 -3.86
CA ARG A 53 -16.69 -4.45 -4.40
C ARG A 53 -17.91 -5.03 -3.68
N GLN A 54 -18.75 -4.19 -3.10
CA GLN A 54 -20.04 -4.58 -2.54
C GLN A 54 -21.16 -4.38 -3.57
N VAL A 55 -22.01 -5.39 -3.75
CA VAL A 55 -23.26 -5.31 -4.51
C VAL A 55 -24.36 -5.90 -3.63
N SER A 56 -25.45 -5.16 -3.43
CA SER A 56 -26.62 -5.63 -2.70
C SER A 56 -27.82 -5.63 -3.64
N THR A 57 -28.45 -6.80 -3.80
CA THR A 57 -29.73 -6.93 -4.51
C THR A 57 -30.73 -7.58 -3.56
N GLY A 58 -31.94 -7.01 -3.47
CA GLY A 58 -32.99 -7.54 -2.58
C GLY A 58 -32.59 -7.65 -1.11
N GLY A 59 -31.76 -6.72 -0.60
CA GLY A 59 -31.33 -6.72 0.80
C GLY A 59 -30.26 -7.75 1.17
N ARG A 60 -29.73 -8.52 0.22
CA ARG A 60 -28.64 -9.49 0.46
C ARG A 60 -27.29 -8.90 0.02
N PRO A 61 -26.45 -8.42 0.96
CA PRO A 61 -25.13 -7.91 0.59
C PRO A 61 -24.23 -9.05 0.12
N LYS A 62 -23.62 -8.88 -1.06
CA LYS A 62 -22.58 -9.77 -1.58
C LYS A 62 -21.28 -8.98 -1.78
N LEU A 63 -20.19 -9.52 -1.26
CA LEU A 63 -18.84 -9.03 -1.54
C LEU A 63 -18.31 -9.78 -2.77
N LEU A 64 -17.81 -9.02 -3.73
CA LEU A 64 -17.15 -9.52 -4.93
C LEU A 64 -15.63 -9.31 -4.81
N GLY A 65 -14.90 -9.53 -5.90
CA GLY A 65 -13.47 -9.23 -5.97
C GLY A 65 -13.13 -7.76 -5.71
N ILE A 66 -11.83 -7.46 -5.70
CA ILE A 66 -11.30 -6.10 -5.53
C ILE A 66 -12.03 -5.11 -6.42
N THR A 67 -12.46 -4.00 -5.84
CA THR A 67 -13.10 -2.93 -6.60
C THR A 67 -12.16 -2.42 -7.68
N LYS A 68 -12.66 -2.25 -8.91
CA LYS A 68 -11.89 -1.60 -9.98
C LYS A 68 -11.95 -0.08 -9.91
N ARG A 69 -12.73 0.48 -8.97
CA ARG A 69 -12.80 1.91 -8.67
C ARG A 69 -11.51 2.39 -7.99
N GLY A 70 -11.20 3.68 -8.07
CA GLY A 70 -9.98 4.26 -7.51
C GLY A 70 -8.80 4.31 -8.49
N ASN A 71 -7.64 4.72 -7.98
CA ASN A 71 -6.44 4.94 -8.80
C ASN A 71 -5.77 3.61 -9.19
N LYS A 72 -5.85 3.22 -10.47
CA LYS A 72 -5.25 1.98 -10.99
C LYS A 72 -3.74 1.92 -10.79
N TYR A 73 -3.04 3.04 -10.95
CA TYR A 73 -1.58 3.08 -10.80
C TYR A 73 -1.16 2.82 -9.36
N LEU A 74 -1.74 3.57 -8.41
CA LEU A 74 -1.44 3.38 -6.98
C LEU A 74 -1.84 1.98 -6.50
N ARG A 75 -3.00 1.48 -6.92
CA ARG A 75 -3.42 0.11 -6.59
C ARG A 75 -2.39 -0.93 -7.02
N THR A 76 -1.91 -0.84 -8.27
CA THR A 76 -0.90 -1.76 -8.80
C THR A 76 0.40 -1.68 -7.99
N GLN A 77 0.88 -0.46 -7.72
CA GLN A 77 2.09 -0.22 -6.92
C GLN A 77 1.99 -0.82 -5.50
N PHE A 78 0.85 -0.65 -4.83
CA PHE A 78 0.61 -1.25 -3.51
C PHE A 78 0.50 -2.77 -3.53
N ILE A 79 -0.17 -3.35 -4.54
CA ILE A 79 -0.26 -4.81 -4.67
C ILE A 79 1.12 -5.43 -4.90
N HIS A 80 1.95 -4.83 -5.76
CA HIS A 80 3.32 -5.30 -5.97
C HIS A 80 4.19 -5.11 -4.72
N GLY A 81 4.05 -3.97 -4.05
CA GLY A 81 4.73 -3.70 -2.79
C GLY A 81 4.40 -4.74 -1.73
N ALA A 82 3.11 -5.03 -1.51
CA ALA A 82 2.66 -6.04 -0.56
C ALA A 82 3.17 -7.45 -0.91
N ARG A 83 3.14 -7.83 -2.20
CA ARG A 83 3.71 -9.12 -2.66
C ARG A 83 5.20 -9.22 -2.36
N ALA A 84 5.96 -8.16 -2.66
CA ALA A 84 7.39 -8.11 -2.38
C ALA A 84 7.69 -8.17 -0.88
N ALA A 85 6.88 -7.52 -0.05
CA ALA A 85 6.99 -7.61 1.41
C ALA A 85 6.77 -9.04 1.90
N ILE A 86 5.71 -9.71 1.44
CA ILE A 86 5.40 -11.08 1.82
C ILE A 86 6.54 -12.02 1.41
N THR A 87 6.97 -11.98 0.14
CA THR A 87 8.07 -12.83 -0.34
C THR A 87 9.41 -12.51 0.33
N GLY A 88 9.68 -11.23 0.64
CA GLY A 88 10.88 -10.82 1.36
C GLY A 88 10.89 -11.31 2.81
N GLN A 89 9.74 -11.22 3.49
CA GLN A 89 9.59 -11.66 4.87
C GLN A 89 9.75 -13.18 5.01
N GLU A 90 9.22 -13.96 4.07
CA GLU A 90 9.45 -15.41 3.99
C GLU A 90 10.94 -15.74 3.80
N ARG A 91 11.67 -14.94 2.99
CA ARG A 91 13.12 -15.12 2.78
C ARG A 91 13.94 -14.78 4.01
N ASP A 92 13.59 -13.71 4.72
CA ASP A 92 14.26 -13.31 5.95
C ASP A 92 13.98 -14.30 7.09
N ALA A 93 12.76 -14.82 7.18
CA ALA A 93 12.38 -15.87 8.13
C ALA A 93 13.07 -17.22 7.82
N ALA A 94 13.27 -17.54 6.54
CA ALA A 94 13.97 -18.75 6.10
C ALA A 94 15.49 -18.64 6.16
N ARG A 95 16.05 -17.47 6.51
CA ARG A 95 17.49 -17.28 6.66
C ARG A 95 17.92 -17.79 8.04
N PRO A 96 18.66 -18.92 8.15
CA PRO A 96 19.06 -19.43 9.46
C PRO A 96 19.90 -18.40 10.21
N MET A 97 19.64 -18.22 11.50
CA MET A 97 20.36 -17.31 12.42
C MET A 97 21.88 -17.57 12.53
N ALA A 98 22.41 -18.55 11.82
CA ALA A 98 23.84 -18.88 11.76
C ALA A 98 24.64 -18.02 10.76
N ALA A 99 24.00 -17.19 9.95
CA ALA A 99 24.70 -16.36 8.94
C ALA A 99 25.03 -14.92 9.40
N VAL A 100 24.96 -14.66 10.72
CA VAL A 100 25.35 -13.38 11.35
C VAL A 100 26.35 -13.66 12.46
N PHE A 101 27.46 -14.33 12.12
CA PHE A 101 28.74 -14.28 12.81
C PHE A 101 29.85 -14.46 11.77
#